data_AF-X5Q1Z7-F1
#
_entry.id   AF-X5Q1Z7-F1
#
_cell.length_a   1.000
_cell.length_b   1.000
_cell.length_c   1.000
_cell.angle_alpha   90.00
_cell.angle_beta   90.00
_cell.angle_gamma   90.00
#
_symmetry.space_group_name_H-M   'P 1'
#
loop_
_entity.id
_entity.type
_entity.pdbx_description
1 polymer ?
#
loop_
_entity_poly.entity_id
_entity_poly.type
_entity_poly.pdbx_seq_one_letter_code
_entity_poly.pdbx_strand_id
1 'polypeptide(L)'
;MSARTTHSIAHFAAPFVLGGLDGVQPAGDYDIDHDEELIDGMSWPAWRRVATFIHLPARTVKSATSQLVAIDHAELDAALRHDQENVT
;
A
#
# COMPACT_ATOMS: atom_id res chain seq x y z
N MET A 1 15.35 -18.41 -6.48
CA MET A 1 14.13 -17.60 -6.33
C MET A 1 14.55 -16.16 -6.22
N SER A 2 14.08 -15.31 -7.13
CA SER A 2 14.40 -13.89 -7.16
C SER A 2 13.18 -13.12 -6.64
N ALA A 3 13.35 -12.40 -5.54
CA ALA A 3 12.33 -11.55 -4.93
C ALA A 3 12.82 -10.10 -4.91
N ARG A 4 11.90 -9.15 -5.01
CA ARG A 4 12.18 -7.73 -4.83
C ARG A 4 11.03 -7.04 -4.11
N THR A 5 11.34 -5.95 -3.44
CA THR A 5 10.34 -5.03 -2.89
C THR A 5 10.36 -3.75 -3.73
N THR A 6 9.18 -3.25 -4.11
CA THR A 6 9.02 -1.96 -4.80
C THR A 6 8.18 -1.02 -3.95
N HIS A 7 8.55 0.26 -3.94
CA HIS A 7 7.91 1.27 -3.10
C HIS A 7 6.99 2.16 -3.95
N SER A 8 5.82 2.48 -3.42
CA SER A 8 4.94 3.53 -3.96
C SER A 8 4.37 4.38 -2.82
N ILE A 9 3.63 5.45 -3.19
CA ILE A 9 2.94 6.30 -2.23
C ILE A 9 1.45 6.25 -2.55
N ALA A 10 0.64 5.92 -1.54
CA ALA A 10 -0.80 6.04 -1.57
C ALA A 10 -1.22 7.39 -0.97
N HIS A 11 -1.98 8.17 -1.74
CA HIS A 11 -2.53 9.45 -1.29
C HIS A 11 -4.02 9.28 -0.98
N PHE A 12 -4.42 9.60 0.26
CA PHE A 12 -5.80 9.67 0.69
C PHE A 12 -6.17 11.11 1.06
N ALA A 13 -7.17 11.68 0.40
CA ALA A 13 -7.69 13.02 0.66
C ALA A 13 -8.66 13.04 1.87
N ALA A 14 -9.30 11.91 2.18
CA ALA A 14 -10.18 11.73 3.32
C ALA A 14 -9.70 10.59 4.26
N PRO A 15 -10.15 10.56 5.53
CA PRO A 15 -9.93 9.42 6.39
C PRO A 15 -10.48 8.12 5.77
N PHE A 16 -9.75 7.03 5.92
CA PHE A 16 -10.07 5.75 5.28
C PHE A 16 -9.99 4.58 6.27
N VAL A 17 -10.56 3.45 5.87
CA VAL A 17 -10.45 2.16 6.57
C VAL A 17 -9.95 1.13 5.57
N LEU A 18 -9.17 0.18 6.05
CA LEU A 18 -8.64 -0.89 5.22
C LEU A 18 -8.44 -2.15 6.06
N GLY A 19 -8.71 -3.33 5.49
CA GLY A 19 -8.54 -4.60 6.17
C GLY A 19 -7.11 -4.79 6.66
N GLY A 20 -6.95 -5.21 7.91
CA GLY A 20 -5.64 -5.36 8.55
C GLY A 20 -5.17 -4.12 9.31
N LEU A 21 -5.80 -2.96 9.13
CA LEU A 21 -5.50 -1.76 9.92
C LEU A 21 -6.41 -1.65 11.14
N ASP A 22 -5.85 -1.13 12.23
CA ASP A 22 -6.62 -0.85 13.45
C ASP A 22 -7.37 0.48 13.30
N GLY A 23 -8.65 0.40 12.98
CA GLY A 23 -9.57 1.54 12.94
C GLY A 23 -9.35 2.48 11.76
N VAL A 24 -9.91 3.69 11.88
CA VAL A 24 -9.86 4.73 10.84
C VAL A 24 -8.49 5.37 10.81
N GLN A 25 -7.86 5.37 9.64
CA GLN A 25 -6.62 6.09 9.40
C GLN A 25 -6.91 7.51 8.89
N PRO A 26 -6.11 8.52 9.30
CA PRO A 26 -6.30 9.89 8.83
C PRO A 26 -5.94 10.04 7.34
N ALA A 27 -6.47 11.09 6.71
CA ALA A 27 -6.03 11.50 5.38
C ALA A 27 -4.53 11.81 5.36
N GLY A 28 -3.86 11.54 4.24
CA GLY A 28 -2.44 11.83 4.05
C GLY A 28 -1.76 10.91 3.05
N ASP A 29 -0.44 11.08 2.95
CA ASP A 29 0.43 10.24 2.13
C ASP A 29 0.98 9.07 2.97
N TYR A 30 0.85 7.86 2.46
CA TYR A 30 1.32 6.64 3.09
C TYR A 30 2.34 5.94 2.17
N ASP A 31 3.46 5.50 2.74
CA ASP A 31 4.42 4.66 2.02
C ASP A 31 3.86 3.23 1.91
N ILE A 32 3.95 2.65 0.71
CA ILE A 32 3.46 1.30 0.39
C ILE A 32 4.61 0.46 -0.16
N ASP A 33 4.78 -0.72 0.42
CA ASP A 33 5.75 -1.72 -0.04
C ASP A 33 5.00 -2.84 -0.79
N HIS A 34 5.51 -3.20 -1.96
CA HIS A 34 5.00 -4.31 -2.77
C HIS A 34 6.10 -5.35 -2.89
N ASP A 35 5.90 -6.49 -2.26
CA ASP A 35 6.77 -7.62 -2.45
C ASP A 35 6.37 -8.36 -3.72
N GLU A 36 7.36 -8.63 -4.56
CA GLU A 36 7.17 -9.23 -5.87
C GLU A 36 8.17 -10.38 -6.07
N GLU A 37 7.71 -11.41 -6.75
CA GLU A 37 8.52 -12.55 -7.18
C GLU A 37 8.70 -12.52 -8.69
N LEU A 38 9.90 -12.88 -9.17
CA LEU A 38 10.14 -13.11 -10.58
C LEU A 38 9.33 -14.33 -11.04
N ILE A 39 8.59 -14.16 -12.13
CA ILE A 39 7.91 -15.26 -12.80
C ILE A 39 8.90 -15.91 -13.76
N ASP A 40 9.31 -17.14 -13.43
CA ASP A 40 10.20 -17.94 -14.27
C ASP A 40 9.48 -18.46 -15.52
N GLY A 41 10.24 -18.68 -16.60
CA GLY A 41 9.73 -19.31 -17.84
C GLY A 41 9.11 -18.36 -18.87
N MET A 42 9.20 -17.04 -18.66
CA MET A 42 8.89 -16.05 -19.70
C MET A 42 10.14 -15.67 -20.52
N SER A 43 9.93 -15.25 -21.78
CA SER A 43 11.00 -14.73 -22.66
C SER A 43 11.56 -13.38 -22.21
N TRP A 44 10.99 -12.78 -21.16
CA TRP A 44 11.34 -11.49 -20.56
C TRP A 44 11.03 -11.53 -19.06
N PRO A 45 11.78 -10.79 -18.22
CA PRO A 45 11.56 -10.79 -16.78
C PRO A 45 10.20 -10.16 -16.46
N ALA A 46 9.30 -10.95 -15.89
CA ALA A 46 7.99 -10.52 -15.40
C ALA A 46 7.94 -10.69 -13.88
N TRP A 47 7.29 -9.75 -13.17
CA TRP A 47 7.22 -9.75 -11.71
C TRP A 47 5.76 -9.87 -11.29
N ARG A 48 5.48 -10.75 -10.32
CA ARG A 48 4.16 -10.92 -9.73
C ARG A 48 4.20 -10.42 -8.29
N ARG A 49 3.29 -9.50 -7.96
CA ARG A 49 3.06 -9.10 -6.57
C ARG A 49 2.52 -10.26 -5.74
N VAL A 50 3.13 -10.47 -4.58
CA VAL A 50 2.77 -11.53 -3.63
C VAL A 50 2.33 -10.99 -2.27
N ALA A 51 2.71 -9.76 -1.92
CA ALA A 51 2.21 -9.08 -0.72
C ALA A 51 2.20 -7.56 -0.90
N THR A 52 1.44 -6.87 -0.06
CA THR A 52 1.39 -5.42 0.01
C THR A 52 1.37 -4.99 1.47
N PHE A 53 2.16 -3.97 1.79
CA PHE A 53 2.27 -3.44 3.14
C PHE A 53 2.14 -1.93 3.13
N ILE A 54 1.56 -1.40 4.20
CA ILE A 54 1.47 0.04 4.45
C ILE A 54 2.28 0.43 5.68
N HIS A 55 2.99 1.55 5.57
CA HIS A 55 3.67 2.17 6.70
C HIS A 55 2.73 3.12 7.43
N LEU A 56 2.60 2.95 8.75
CA LEU A 56 1.87 3.84 9.63
C LEU A 56 2.82 4.53 10.63
N PRO A 57 2.53 5.78 11.05
CA PRO A 57 1.48 6.64 10.50
C PRO A 57 1.86 7.20 9.11
N ALA A 58 0.99 8.03 8.53
CA ALA A 58 1.28 8.79 7.32
C ALA A 58 2.64 9.51 7.39
N ARG A 59 3.30 9.66 6.24
CA ARG A 59 4.67 10.19 6.08
C ARG A 59 4.89 11.56 6.74
N THR A 60 3.86 12.39 6.76
CA THR A 60 3.91 13.75 7.30
C THR A 60 3.73 13.80 8.82
N VAL A 61 3.27 12.71 9.43
CA VAL A 61 3.04 12.60 10.88
C VAL A 61 4.35 12.25 11.56
N LYS A 62 4.84 13.15 12.42
CA LYS A 62 6.01 12.87 13.27
C LYS A 62 5.61 11.93 14.40
N SER A 63 6.02 10.67 14.31
CA SER A 63 5.85 9.67 15.35
C SER A 63 7.19 9.03 15.71
N ALA A 64 7.37 8.69 16.99
CA ALA A 64 8.52 7.91 17.45
C ALA A 64 8.37 6.42 17.12
N THR A 65 7.17 5.98 16.76
CA THR A 65 6.85 4.61 16.38
C THR A 65 6.31 4.56 14.96
N SER A 66 6.88 3.68 14.14
CA SER A 66 6.33 3.29 12.85
C SER A 66 5.88 1.83 12.89
N GLN A 67 4.86 1.49 12.12
CA GLN A 67 4.36 0.14 11.95
C GLN A 67 4.32 -0.20 10.46
N LEU A 68 4.71 -1.43 10.13
CA LEU A 68 4.52 -2.01 8.81
C LEU A 68 3.40 -3.04 8.91
N VAL A 69 2.31 -2.82 8.18
CA VAL A 69 1.10 -3.63 8.30
C VAL A 69 0.77 -4.26 6.96
N ALA A 70 0.55 -5.57 6.95
CA ALA A 70 0.12 -6.29 5.74
C ALA A 70 -1.33 -5.92 5.41
N ILE A 71 -1.57 -5.62 4.14
CA ILE A 71 -2.86 -5.20 3.63
C ILE A 71 -3.22 -5.92 2.33
N ASP A 72 -4.50 -6.00 2.01
CA ASP A 72 -4.94 -6.49 0.72
C ASP A 72 -4.79 -5.41 -0.37
N HIS A 73 -4.15 -5.76 -1.48
CA HIS A 73 -3.92 -4.83 -2.58
C HIS A 73 -5.20 -4.40 -3.30
N ALA A 74 -6.18 -5.30 -3.45
CA ALA A 74 -7.42 -4.97 -4.11
C ALA A 74 -8.29 -4.05 -3.24
N GLU A 75 -8.25 -4.22 -1.92
CA GLU A 75 -8.87 -3.26 -0.99
C GLU A 75 -8.20 -1.89 -1.05
N LEU A 76 -6.87 -1.82 -1.16
CA LEU A 76 -6.13 -0.57 -1.33
C LEU A 76 -6.57 0.16 -2.62
N ASP A 77 -6.60 -0.54 -3.75
CA ASP A 77 -7.02 0.04 -5.03
C ASP A 77 -8.48 0.51 -4.99
N ALA A 78 -9.37 -0.25 -4.34
CA ALA A 78 -10.77 0.13 -4.18
C ALA A 78 -10.93 1.37 -3.30
N ALA A 79 -10.19 1.45 -2.18
CA ALA A 79 -10.22 2.58 -1.27
C ALA A 79 -9.68 3.86 -1.95
N LEU A 80 -8.58 3.77 -2.70
CA LEU A 80 -8.02 4.91 -3.44
C LEU A 80 -8.96 5.43 -4.52
N ARG A 81 -9.62 4.53 -5.26
CA ARG A 81 -10.61 4.93 -6.27
C ARG A 81 -11.81 5.63 -5.62
N HIS A 82 -12.33 5.09 -4.53
CA HIS A 82 -13.44 5.69 -3.80
C HIS A 82 -13.06 7.07 -3.22
N ASP A 83 -11.85 7.22 -2.70
CA ASP A 83 -11.36 8.51 -2.21
C ASP A 83 -11.30 9.56 -3.34
N GLN A 84 -10.77 9.19 -4.51
CA GLN A 84 -10.73 10.08 -5.69
C GLN A 84 -12.13 10.50 -6.18
N GLU A 85 -13.10 9.58 -6.16
CA GLU A 85 -14.48 9.86 -6.56
C GLU A 85 -15.17 10.86 -5.62
N ASN A 86 -14.83 10.85 -4.33
CA ASN A 86 -15.43 11.72 -3.31
C ASN A 86 -14.79 13.11 -3.19
N VAL A 87 -13.69 13.37 -3.90
CA VAL A 87 -13.03 14.69 -3.92
C VAL A 87 -13.69 15.65 -4.95
N THR A 88 -14.68 15.17 -5.70
CA THR A 88 -15.44 15.95 -6.70
C THR A 88 -16.72 16.54 -6.12
#